data_AF-A0A8J2L841-F1
#
_entry.id   AF-A0A8J2L841-F1
#
_cell.length_a   1.000
_cell.length_b   1.000
_cell.length_c   1.000
_cell.angle_alpha   90.00
_cell.angle_beta   90.00
_cell.angle_gamma   90.00
#
_symmetry.space_group_name_H-M   'P 1'
#
loop_
_entity.id
_entity.type
_entity.pdbx_description
1 polymer ?
#
loop_
_entity_poly.entity_id
_entity_poly.type
_entity_poly.pdbx_seq_one_letter_code
_entity_poly.pdbx_strand_id
1 'polypeptide(L)'
;ESDKLIFTAQMGFQIQLQREAIQPRDFDFLMRLPTTPYVQSPVDFLTNYSCQSYKETSREIAVFFIPSPGVDPLKDVESLGKQIGFTIDNGKFHNVSLGQGQEVMVENALEVAGREGHLVILQNIHLVARWLPTLEKK
;
A
#
# COMPACT_ATOMS: atom_id res chain seq x y z
N GLU A 1 -6.90 20.28 1.78
CA GLU A 1 -5.63 19.58 1.48
C GLU A 1 -5.84 18.45 0.48
N SER A 2 -6.90 17.65 0.66
CA SER A 2 -7.35 16.59 -0.25
C SER A 2 -7.51 17.01 -1.72
N ASP A 3 -7.97 18.22 -2.01
CA ASP A 3 -8.15 18.71 -3.39
C ASP A 3 -6.82 18.82 -4.16
N LYS A 4 -5.72 19.15 -3.46
CA LYS A 4 -4.39 19.23 -4.07
C LYS A 4 -3.84 17.85 -4.40
N LEU A 5 -4.14 16.85 -3.58
CA LEU A 5 -3.78 15.45 -3.82
C LEU A 5 -4.57 14.87 -4.99
N ILE A 6 -5.88 15.12 -5.06
CA ILE A 6 -6.73 14.68 -6.19
C ILE A 6 -6.23 15.32 -7.49
N PHE A 7 -5.96 16.62 -7.49
CA PHE A 7 -5.46 17.33 -8.67
C PHE A 7 -4.08 16.81 -9.10
N THR A 8 -3.16 16.60 -8.15
CA THR A 8 -1.82 16.08 -8.46
C THR A 8 -1.89 14.64 -8.98
N ALA A 9 -2.75 13.80 -8.43
CA ALA A 9 -2.98 12.44 -8.91
C ALA A 9 -3.59 12.43 -10.32
N GLN A 10 -4.62 13.23 -10.58
CA GLN A 10 -5.23 13.38 -11.91
C GLN A 10 -4.20 13.84 -12.95
N MET A 11 -3.41 14.85 -12.62
CA MET A 11 -2.34 15.34 -13.50
C MET A 11 -1.28 14.26 -13.75
N GLY A 12 -0.90 13.50 -12.71
CA GLY A 12 0.03 12.38 -12.83
C GLY A 12 -0.49 11.31 -13.79
N PHE A 13 -1.73 10.86 -13.63
CA PHE A 13 -2.33 9.88 -14.53
C PHE A 13 -2.47 10.40 -15.97
N GLN A 14 -2.81 11.67 -16.15
CA GLN A 14 -2.92 12.29 -17.47
C GLN A 14 -1.58 12.31 -18.21
N ILE A 15 -0.49 12.59 -17.50
CA ILE A 15 0.87 12.53 -18.05
C ILE A 15 1.23 11.09 -18.45
N GLN A 16 0.90 10.11 -17.61
CA GLN A 16 1.19 8.70 -17.90
C GLN A 16 0.37 8.15 -19.08
N LEU A 17 -0.87 8.61 -19.26
CA LEU A 17 -1.67 8.34 -20.46
C LEU A 17 -1.01 8.90 -21.73
N GLN A 18 -0.52 10.15 -21.67
CA GLN A 18 0.16 10.77 -22.81
C GLN A 18 1.50 10.11 -23.15
N ARG A 19 2.12 9.44 -22.18
CA ARG A 19 3.35 8.67 -22.35
C ARG A 19 3.11 7.21 -22.76
N GLU A 20 1.85 6.82 -22.98
CA GLU A 20 1.43 5.44 -23.24
C GLU A 20 1.88 4.44 -22.17
N ALA A 21 2.21 4.92 -20.97
CA ALA A 21 2.66 4.11 -19.85
C ALA A 21 1.50 3.42 -19.12
N ILE A 22 0.27 3.91 -19.33
CA ILE A 22 -0.98 3.35 -18.81
C ILE A 22 -1.97 3.25 -19.96
N GLN A 23 -2.64 2.10 -20.11
CA GLN A 23 -3.66 1.96 -21.13
C GLN A 23 -4.92 2.76 -20.74
N PRO A 24 -5.64 3.37 -21.70
CA PRO A 24 -6.88 4.08 -21.42
C PRO A 24 -7.93 3.24 -20.68
N ARG A 25 -7.90 1.91 -20.88
CA ARG A 25 -8.77 0.96 -20.19
C ARG A 25 -8.46 0.84 -18.70
N ASP A 26 -7.18 0.80 -18.35
CA ASP A 26 -6.72 0.71 -16.95
C ASP A 26 -6.95 2.03 -16.23
N PHE A 27 -6.78 3.16 -16.92
CA PHE A 27 -7.17 4.47 -16.38
C PHE A 27 -8.67 4.58 -16.11
N ASP A 28 -9.51 4.12 -17.04
CA ASP A 28 -10.98 4.12 -16.85
C ASP A 28 -11.38 3.25 -15.65
N PHE A 29 -10.70 2.11 -15.44
CA PHE A 29 -10.87 1.28 -14.24
C PHE A 29 -10.45 2.01 -12.94
N LEU A 30 -9.26 2.61 -12.92
CA LEU A 30 -8.73 3.37 -11.79
C LEU A 30 -9.60 4.58 -11.42
N MET A 31 -10.17 5.25 -12.42
CA MET A 31 -11.01 6.42 -12.23
C MET A 31 -12.47 6.10 -11.91
N ARG A 32 -13.02 5.01 -12.45
CA ARG A 32 -14.42 4.63 -12.22
C ARG A 32 -14.65 3.80 -10.98
N LEU A 33 -13.58 3.17 -10.44
CA LEU A 33 -13.67 2.27 -9.30
C LEU A 33 -14.89 1.33 -9.43
N PRO A 34 -14.96 0.52 -10.51
CA PRO A 34 -16.16 -0.21 -10.84
C PRO A 34 -16.58 -1.08 -9.65
N THR A 35 -17.70 -0.72 -9.03
CA THR A 35 -18.22 -1.47 -7.90
C THR A 35 -19.11 -2.58 -8.41
N THR A 36 -18.77 -3.79 -7.98
CA THR A 36 -19.73 -4.88 -8.03
C THR A 36 -20.72 -4.68 -6.88
N PRO A 37 -22.00 -4.38 -7.15
CA PRO A 37 -22.99 -4.29 -6.08
C PRO A 37 -23.05 -5.65 -5.36
N TYR A 38 -23.27 -5.63 -4.05
CA TYR A 38 -23.35 -6.80 -3.16
C TYR A 38 -22.04 -7.51 -2.77
N VAL A 39 -20.87 -7.01 -3.17
CA VAL A 39 -19.60 -7.46 -2.59
C VAL A 39 -19.34 -6.67 -1.30
N GLN A 40 -19.55 -7.30 -0.15
CA GLN A 40 -19.06 -6.75 1.12
C GLN A 40 -17.57 -7.06 1.25
N SER A 41 -16.80 -6.04 1.59
CA SER A 41 -15.41 -6.25 1.96
C SER A 41 -15.32 -7.24 3.13
N PRO A 42 -14.38 -8.22 3.10
CA PRO A 42 -14.13 -9.10 4.23
C PRO A 42 -13.50 -8.37 5.42
N VAL A 43 -13.11 -7.10 5.24
CA VAL A 43 -12.49 -6.24 6.25
C VAL A 43 -13.14 -4.86 6.28
N ASP A 44 -13.44 -4.36 7.47
CA ASP A 44 -14.23 -3.15 7.69
C ASP A 44 -13.57 -1.85 7.19
N PHE A 45 -12.24 -1.87 6.99
CA PHE A 45 -11.47 -0.70 6.56
C PHE A 45 -11.41 -0.52 5.04
N LEU A 46 -11.56 -1.62 4.29
CA LEU A 46 -11.70 -1.50 2.85
C LEU A 46 -13.18 -1.21 2.59
N THR A 47 -13.47 -0.01 2.10
CA THR A 47 -14.74 0.23 1.41
C THR A 47 -14.93 -0.87 0.35
N ASN A 48 -16.16 -1.24 0.01
CA ASN A 48 -16.40 -2.26 -1.03
C ASN A 48 -15.62 -2.00 -2.34
N TYR A 49 -15.33 -0.72 -2.61
CA TYR A 49 -14.46 -0.21 -3.67
C TYR A 49 -12.99 -0.68 -3.58
N SER A 50 -12.36 -0.68 -2.40
CA SER A 50 -10.95 -1.01 -2.20
C SER A 50 -10.70 -2.50 -1.92
N CYS A 51 -11.74 -3.28 -1.58
CA CYS A 51 -11.68 -4.74 -1.54
C CYS A 51 -11.36 -5.36 -2.90
N GLN A 52 -11.84 -4.75 -3.99
CA GLN A 52 -11.54 -5.19 -5.35
C GLN A 52 -10.04 -5.00 -5.66
N SER A 53 -9.47 -3.84 -5.29
CA SER A 53 -8.04 -3.54 -5.44
C SER A 53 -7.13 -4.43 -4.59
N TYR A 54 -7.59 -4.87 -3.41
CA TYR A 54 -6.84 -5.86 -2.61
C TYR A 54 -6.64 -7.17 -3.37
N LYS A 55 -7.63 -7.64 -4.13
CA LYS A 55 -7.51 -8.87 -4.95
C LYS A 55 -6.52 -8.71 -6.10
N GLU A 56 -6.29 -7.48 -6.56
CA GLU A 56 -5.33 -7.16 -7.61
C GLU A 56 -3.92 -6.87 -7.04
N THR A 57 -3.78 -6.80 -5.72
CA THR A 57 -2.49 -6.61 -5.08
C THR A 57 -1.68 -7.91 -5.17
N SER A 58 -0.52 -7.83 -5.81
CA SER A 58 0.47 -8.91 -5.88
C SER A 58 1.58 -8.67 -4.84
N ARG A 59 2.33 -9.74 -4.49
CA ARG A 59 3.57 -9.62 -3.68
C ARG A 59 4.62 -8.73 -4.33
N GLU A 60 4.46 -8.44 -5.62
CA GLU A 60 5.35 -7.62 -6.44
C GLU A 60 4.99 -6.13 -6.41
N ILE A 61 3.80 -5.76 -5.91
CA ILE A 61 3.29 -4.39 -5.95
C ILE A 61 3.19 -3.86 -4.51
N ALA A 62 4.00 -2.85 -4.19
CA ALA A 62 3.92 -2.16 -2.92
C ALA A 62 2.63 -1.33 -2.82
N VAL A 63 1.94 -1.41 -1.67
CA VAL A 63 0.73 -0.64 -1.38
C VAL A 63 1.05 0.51 -0.45
N PHE A 64 0.65 1.72 -0.84
CA PHE A 64 0.83 2.93 -0.03
C PHE A 64 -0.50 3.37 0.58
N PHE A 65 -0.49 3.61 1.89
CA PHE A 65 -1.60 4.22 2.61
C PHE A 65 -1.31 5.69 2.87
N ILE A 66 -2.23 6.57 2.44
CA ILE A 66 -2.19 7.99 2.80
C ILE A 66 -3.30 8.20 3.84
N PRO A 67 -2.96 8.32 5.14
CA PRO A 67 -3.97 8.41 6.19
C PRO A 67 -4.73 9.73 6.07
N SER A 68 -6.06 9.64 6.17
CA SER A 68 -6.93 10.79 6.39
C SER A 68 -7.18 10.96 7.89
N PRO A 69 -7.48 12.17 8.40
CA PRO A 69 -7.78 12.39 9.81
C PRO A 69 -8.88 11.45 10.31
N GLY A 70 -8.63 10.75 11.42
CA GLY A 70 -9.58 9.82 12.05
C GLY A 70 -9.53 8.37 11.54
N VAL A 71 -8.66 8.05 10.58
CA VAL A 71 -8.45 6.69 10.08
C VAL A 71 -7.04 6.21 10.43
N ASP A 72 -6.93 5.01 11.00
CA ASP A 72 -5.65 4.38 11.36
C ASP A 72 -5.44 3.10 10.53
N PRO A 73 -4.82 3.20 9.33
CA PRO A 73 -4.63 2.06 8.45
C PRO A 73 -3.73 0.97 9.05
N LEU A 74 -2.88 1.31 10.03
CA LEU A 74 -2.02 0.32 10.68
C LEU A 74 -2.86 -0.70 11.46
N LYS A 75 -3.75 -0.21 12.31
CA LYS A 75 -4.63 -1.04 13.15
C LYS A 75 -5.49 -1.97 12.30
N ASP A 76 -5.91 -1.47 11.15
CA ASP A 76 -6.72 -2.20 10.19
C ASP A 76 -5.94 -3.32 9.49
N VAL A 77 -4.71 -3.03 9.04
CA VAL A 77 -3.80 -4.03 8.45
C VAL A 77 -3.37 -5.08 9.47
N GLU A 78 -3.15 -4.71 10.73
CA GLU A 78 -2.88 -5.66 11.81
C GLU A 78 -4.09 -6.58 12.08
N SER A 79 -5.30 -6.04 12.01
CA SER A 79 -6.54 -6.82 12.18
C SER A 79 -6.73 -7.82 11.04
N LEU A 80 -6.47 -7.39 9.79
CA LEU A 80 -6.43 -8.29 8.64
C LEU A 80 -5.35 -9.36 8.81
N GLY A 81 -4.14 -8.97 9.21
CA GLY A 81 -3.03 -9.88 9.51
C GLY A 81 -3.45 -11.00 10.46
N LYS A 82 -4.11 -10.65 11.57
CA LYS A 82 -4.66 -11.64 12.51
C LYS A 82 -5.65 -12.61 11.86
N GLN A 83 -6.54 -12.13 10.99
CA GLN A 83 -7.51 -12.98 10.30
C GLN A 83 -6.84 -13.99 9.33
N ILE A 84 -5.75 -13.58 8.67
CA ILE A 84 -5.02 -14.45 7.73
C ILE A 84 -3.88 -15.24 8.38
N GLY A 85 -3.68 -15.11 9.70
CA GLY A 85 -2.64 -15.81 10.46
C GLY A 85 -1.24 -15.19 10.33
N PHE A 86 -1.15 -13.92 9.97
CA PHE A 86 0.08 -13.13 9.88
C PHE A 86 0.11 -12.17 11.06
N THR A 87 0.86 -12.54 12.10
CA THR A 87 0.91 -11.80 13.36
C THR A 87 2.34 -11.49 13.73
N ILE A 88 2.53 -10.53 14.63
CA ILE A 88 3.85 -10.22 15.17
C ILE A 88 4.33 -11.42 16.00
N ASP A 89 3.42 -12.05 16.76
CA ASP A 89 3.72 -13.18 17.65
C ASP A 89 4.28 -14.41 16.93
N ASN A 90 3.84 -14.65 15.68
CA ASN A 90 4.36 -15.75 14.86
C ASN A 90 5.45 -15.32 13.88
N GLY A 91 5.95 -14.08 13.98
CA GLY A 91 7.05 -13.54 13.18
C GLY A 91 6.72 -13.28 11.70
N LYS A 92 5.44 -13.41 11.30
CA LYS A 92 4.99 -13.21 9.92
C LYS A 92 4.51 -11.80 9.61
N PHE A 93 4.46 -10.93 10.61
CA PHE A 93 4.12 -9.52 10.48
C PHE A 93 5.26 -8.67 11.04
N HIS A 94 5.90 -7.89 10.17
CA HIS A 94 6.96 -6.97 10.54
C HIS A 94 6.44 -5.54 10.51
N ASN A 95 6.38 -4.90 11.67
CA ASN A 95 5.98 -3.50 11.79
C ASN A 95 7.22 -2.65 12.04
N VAL A 96 7.59 -1.79 11.08
CA VAL A 96 8.78 -0.94 11.19
C VAL A 96 8.40 0.52 10.98
N SER A 97 8.69 1.37 11.98
CA SER A 97 8.45 2.81 11.89
C SER A 97 9.73 3.55 11.54
N LEU A 98 9.82 4.01 10.30
CA LEU A 98 11.02 4.66 9.78
C LEU A 98 11.34 5.97 10.53
N GLY A 99 12.59 6.05 10.98
CA GLY A 99 13.23 7.22 11.56
C GLY A 99 14.72 7.20 11.20
N GLN A 100 15.48 8.20 11.65
CA GLN A 100 16.91 8.28 11.34
C GLN A 100 17.66 7.04 11.87
N GLY A 101 18.34 6.30 11.00
CA GLY A 101 19.15 5.13 11.38
C GLY A 101 18.40 3.80 11.41
N GLN A 102 17.14 3.73 10.96
CA GLN A 102 16.34 2.50 10.92
C GLN A 102 16.33 1.81 9.54
N GLU A 103 17.11 2.30 8.59
CA GLU A 103 17.15 1.80 7.21
C GLU A 103 17.56 0.32 7.19
N VAL A 104 18.59 -0.04 7.95
CA VAL A 104 19.11 -1.42 8.05
C VAL A 104 18.05 -2.40 8.58
N MET A 105 17.21 -1.94 9.52
CA MET A 105 16.13 -2.78 10.06
C MET A 105 15.08 -3.08 9.00
N VAL A 106 14.76 -2.09 8.15
CA VAL A 106 13.82 -2.29 7.05
C VAL A 106 14.40 -3.21 5.97
N GLU A 107 15.67 -3.04 5.61
CA GLU A 107 16.32 -3.92 4.63
C GLU A 107 16.27 -5.38 5.07
N ASN A 108 16.61 -5.66 6.34
CA ASN A 108 16.54 -7.00 6.89
C ASN A 108 15.10 -7.54 6.93
N ALA A 109 14.13 -6.72 7.33
CA ALA A 109 12.72 -7.13 7.38
C ALA A 109 12.18 -7.48 5.99
N LEU A 110 12.52 -6.68 4.97
CA LEU A 110 12.13 -6.93 3.59
C LEU A 110 12.83 -8.14 3.00
N GLU A 111 14.10 -8.39 3.31
CA GLU A 111 14.83 -9.58 2.87
C GLU A 111 14.20 -10.86 3.42
N VAL A 112 13.94 -10.89 4.75
CA VAL A 112 13.25 -12.03 5.39
C VAL A 112 11.85 -12.21 4.81
N ALA A 113 11.11 -11.12 4.64
CA ALA A 113 9.76 -11.19 4.09
C ALA A 113 9.71 -11.62 2.63
N GLY A 114 10.69 -11.21 1.82
CA GLY A 114 10.82 -11.66 0.44
C GLY A 114 11.10 -13.16 0.33
N ARG A 115 11.89 -13.71 1.26
CA ARG A 115 12.21 -15.14 1.29
C ARG A 115 11.10 -16.01 1.88
N GLU A 116 10.49 -15.56 2.98
CA GLU A 116 9.55 -16.36 3.78
C GLU A 116 8.08 -16.00 3.52
N GLY A 117 7.84 -14.96 2.70
CA GLY A 117 6.51 -14.50 2.33
C GLY A 117 5.78 -13.80 3.48
N HIS A 118 6.50 -13.02 4.30
CA HIS A 118 5.92 -12.29 5.44
C HIS A 118 5.29 -10.95 5.01
N LEU A 119 4.43 -10.39 5.86
CA LEU A 119 3.88 -9.06 5.65
C LEU A 119 4.79 -8.04 6.34
N VAL A 120 5.16 -6.97 5.62
CA VAL A 120 5.95 -5.86 6.16
C VAL A 120 5.14 -4.59 6.02
N ILE A 121 5.00 -3.83 7.11
CA ILE A 121 4.42 -2.49 7.09
C ILE A 121 5.47 -1.46 7.49
N LEU A 122 5.64 -0.45 6.65
CA LEU A 122 6.58 0.64 6.84
C LEU A 122 5.81 1.92 7.17
N GLN A 123 5.99 2.42 8.39
CA GLN A 123 5.41 3.69 8.81
C GLN A 123 6.40 4.83 8.61
N ASN A 124 5.90 6.06 8.52
CA ASN A 124 6.73 7.27 8.44
C ASN A 124 7.74 7.28 7.27
N ILE A 125 7.40 6.60 6.18
CA ILE A 125 8.26 6.46 5.00
C ILE A 125 8.71 7.81 4.39
N HIS A 126 7.90 8.85 4.59
CA HIS A 126 8.19 10.22 4.18
C HIS A 126 9.43 10.81 4.89
N LEU A 127 9.79 10.35 6.09
CA LEU A 127 10.97 10.82 6.82
C LEU A 127 12.28 10.33 6.21
N VAL A 128 12.24 9.25 5.42
CA VAL A 128 13.40 8.62 4.78
C VAL A 128 13.29 8.66 3.25
N ALA A 129 12.62 9.67 2.69
CA ALA A 129 12.37 9.79 1.26
C ALA A 129 13.64 9.66 0.38
N ARG A 130 14.81 10.08 0.90
CA ARG A 130 16.10 9.97 0.19
C ARG A 130 16.65 8.54 0.11
N TRP A 131 16.20 7.64 0.98
CA TRP A 131 16.62 6.25 1.03
C TRP A 131 15.73 5.35 0.15
N LEU A 132 14.51 5.77 -0.20
CA LEU A 132 13.59 5.00 -1.05
C LEU A 132 14.18 4.57 -2.40
N PRO A 133 14.94 5.42 -3.14
CA PRO A 133 15.57 4.98 -4.39
C PRO A 133 16.62 3.88 -4.21
N THR A 134 17.17 3.71 -3.01
CA THR A 134 18.08 2.60 -2.68
C THR A 134 17.29 1.32 -2.45
N LEU A 135 16.11 1.43 -1.83
CA LEU A 135 15.21 0.31 -1.60
C LEU A 135 14.64 -0.25 -2.91
N GLU A 136 14.25 0.61 -3.86
CA GLU A 136 13.71 0.19 -5.17
C GLU A 136 14.72 -0.53 -6.08
N LYS A 137 16.02 -0.38 -5.82
CA LYS A 137 17.08 -1.00 -6.62
C LYS A 137 17.47 -2.41 -6.16
N LYS A 138 16.99 -2.83 -4.98
CA LYS A 138 17.19 -4.18 -4.45
C LYS A 138 16.05 -5.08 -4.85
#